data_AF-A0A929KGQ2-F1
#
_entry.id   AF-A0A929KGQ2-F1
#
_cell.length_a   1.000
_cell.length_b   1.000
_cell.length_c   1.000
_cell.angle_alpha   90.00
_cell.angle_beta   90.00
_cell.angle_gamma   90.00
#
_symmetry.space_group_name_H-M   'P 1'
#
loop_
_entity.id
_entity.type
_entity.pdbx_description
1 polymer ?
#
loop_
_entity_poly.entity_id
_entity_poly.type
_entity_poly.pdbx_seq_one_letter_code
_entity_poly.pdbx_strand_id
1 'polypeptide(L)'
;MSNKILMTKEVSPGEYSDLFDFLMKELKIFKRKWLISLKHVETGESQKYFFRYFERQHQAELIRLFNENDFEGILRIPTGEEGSCATQLEGRYVKSGKLVSFQVIEARPHEGGRYVGLTPAKVFLDEEGEKHISAALKLQI
;
A
#
# COMPACT_ATOMS: atom_id res chain seq x y z
N MET A 1 -5.55 -5.36 -22.98
CA MET A 1 -4.39 -4.67 -22.36
C MET A 1 -3.97 -5.51 -21.17
N SER A 2 -2.67 -5.69 -20.91
CA SER A 2 -2.20 -6.63 -19.88
C SER A 2 -2.51 -6.07 -18.49
N ASN A 3 -3.25 -6.81 -17.65
CA ASN A 3 -3.48 -6.48 -16.24
C ASN A 3 -2.11 -6.45 -15.53
N LYS A 4 -1.49 -5.28 -15.42
CA LYS A 4 -0.10 -5.16 -14.95
C LYS A 4 -0.07 -4.65 -13.53
N ILE A 5 0.10 -5.58 -12.59
CA ILE A 5 0.52 -5.27 -11.22
C ILE A 5 2.04 -5.26 -11.20
N LEU A 6 2.66 -4.14 -10.82
CA LEU A 6 4.10 -4.06 -10.57
C LEU A 6 4.37 -4.34 -9.08
N MET A 7 5.53 -4.93 -8.78
CA MET A 7 5.90 -5.32 -7.43
C MET A 7 7.30 -4.81 -7.07
N THR A 8 7.50 -4.41 -5.81
CA THR A 8 8.86 -4.11 -5.31
C THR A 8 9.71 -5.36 -5.20
N LYS A 9 11.03 -5.16 -5.25
CA LYS A 9 12.00 -6.20 -4.92
C LYS A 9 12.22 -6.30 -3.41
N GLU A 10 12.78 -7.44 -3.04
CA GLU A 10 13.31 -7.73 -1.72
C GLU A 10 14.61 -6.93 -1.48
N VAL A 11 14.77 -6.37 -0.27
CA VAL A 11 15.96 -5.60 0.16
C VAL A 11 16.90 -6.42 1.02
N SER A 12 16.35 -7.36 1.78
CA SER A 12 17.05 -8.39 2.56
C SER A 12 16.13 -9.61 2.67
N PRO A 13 16.63 -10.80 3.04
CA PRO A 13 15.80 -12.00 3.18
C PRO A 13 14.51 -11.76 4.01
N GLY A 14 13.35 -11.74 3.35
CA GLY A 14 12.03 -11.49 3.92
C GLY A 14 11.61 -10.02 4.06
N GLU A 15 12.45 -9.06 3.67
CA GLU A 15 12.15 -7.62 3.74
C GLU A 15 11.98 -7.01 2.35
N TYR A 16 11.01 -6.11 2.20
CA TYR A 16 10.68 -5.47 0.92
C TYR A 16 10.88 -3.97 0.97
N SER A 17 11.18 -3.39 -0.21
CA SER A 17 11.37 -1.95 -0.36
C SER A 17 10.09 -1.16 -0.02
N ASP A 18 10.27 0.03 0.56
CA ASP A 18 9.22 0.97 0.91
C ASP A 18 8.40 1.40 -0.32
N LEU A 19 7.07 1.38 -0.16
CA LEU A 19 6.13 1.73 -1.21
C LEU A 19 6.37 3.15 -1.74
N PHE A 20 6.50 4.14 -0.86
CA PHE A 20 6.63 5.53 -1.28
C PHE A 20 7.86 5.76 -2.15
N ASP A 21 9.01 5.21 -1.75
CA ASP A 21 10.25 5.25 -2.52
C ASP A 21 10.11 4.58 -3.88
N PHE A 22 9.44 3.42 -3.95
CA PHE A 22 9.18 2.73 -5.21
C PHE A 22 8.35 3.58 -6.19
N LEU A 23 7.25 4.18 -5.70
CA LEU A 23 6.38 5.00 -6.53
C LEU A 23 7.08 6.28 -7.03
N MET A 24 7.91 6.89 -6.19
CA MET A 24 8.54 8.19 -6.48
C MET A 24 9.82 8.07 -7.30
N LYS A 25 10.70 7.12 -6.96
CA LYS A 25 12.07 7.04 -7.50
C LYS A 25 12.15 6.07 -8.67
N GLU A 26 11.53 4.90 -8.54
CA GLU A 26 11.60 3.85 -9.56
C GLU A 26 10.54 4.06 -10.64
N LEU A 27 9.27 4.06 -10.26
CA LEU A 27 8.17 4.16 -11.21
C LEU A 27 7.86 5.58 -11.67
N LYS A 28 8.22 6.58 -10.86
CA LYS A 28 7.97 8.01 -11.12
C LYS A 28 6.50 8.30 -11.46
N ILE A 29 5.56 7.54 -10.90
CA ILE A 29 4.11 7.69 -11.15
C ILE A 29 3.53 8.91 -10.44
N PHE A 30 4.29 9.51 -9.53
CA PHE A 30 3.97 10.79 -8.91
C PHE A 30 5.06 11.80 -9.19
N LYS A 31 4.64 13.03 -9.52
CA LYS A 31 5.51 14.19 -9.68
C LYS A 31 5.19 15.25 -8.64
N ARG A 32 6.21 15.92 -8.11
CA ARG A 32 6.03 17.11 -7.27
C ARG A 32 5.58 18.26 -8.17
N LYS A 33 4.40 18.79 -7.90
CA LYS A 33 3.89 20.06 -8.45
C LYS A 33 3.80 21.01 -7.25
N TRP A 34 4.74 21.95 -7.15
CA TRP A 34 4.99 22.79 -5.96
C TRP A 34 5.59 22.01 -4.77
N LEU A 35 6.13 22.72 -3.77
CA LEU A 35 6.91 22.15 -2.65
C LEU A 35 6.19 21.02 -1.88
N ILE A 36 4.85 21.03 -1.85
CA ILE A 36 4.05 20.14 -1.00
C ILE A 36 3.06 19.22 -1.74
N SER A 37 2.87 19.39 -3.06
CA SER A 37 1.80 18.68 -3.77
C SER A 37 2.36 17.59 -4.69
N LEU A 38 2.14 16.33 -4.30
CA LEU A 38 2.37 15.17 -5.17
C LEU A 38 1.15 14.93 -6.05
N LYS A 39 1.37 14.88 -7.37
CA LYS A 39 0.34 14.65 -8.39
C LYS A 39 0.62 13.38 -9.17
N HIS A 40 -0.40 12.57 -9.40
CA HIS A 40 -0.32 11.41 -10.28
C HIS A 40 0.04 11.89 -11.70
N VAL A 41 0.96 11.21 -12.37
CA VAL A 41 1.48 11.67 -13.66
C VAL A 41 0.42 11.64 -14.76
N GLU A 42 -0.45 10.63 -14.73
CA GLU A 42 -1.53 10.46 -15.72
C GLU A 42 -2.75 11.32 -15.41
N THR A 43 -3.36 11.17 -14.23
CA THR A 43 -4.60 11.88 -13.89
C THR A 43 -4.39 13.33 -13.42
N GLY A 44 -3.17 13.70 -13.03
CA GLY A 44 -2.88 15.03 -12.45
C GLY A 44 -3.47 15.24 -11.06
N GLU A 45 -4.08 14.22 -10.45
CA GLU A 45 -4.75 14.29 -9.16
C GLU A 45 -3.78 14.15 -7.99
N SER A 46 -4.15 14.71 -6.84
CA SER A 46 -3.44 14.42 -5.61
C SER A 46 -3.80 13.03 -5.11
N GLN A 47 -2.78 12.28 -4.69
CA GLN A 47 -3.00 11.01 -4.01
C GLN A 47 -3.68 11.23 -2.65
N LYS A 48 -4.47 10.24 -2.26
CA LYS A 48 -4.88 9.95 -0.90
C LYS A 48 -4.12 8.73 -0.43
N TYR A 49 -3.79 8.70 0.85
CA TYR A 49 -3.15 7.56 1.49
C TYR A 49 -3.93 7.21 2.75
N PHE A 50 -3.86 5.95 3.17
CA PHE A 50 -4.45 5.46 4.41
C PHE A 50 -3.59 4.33 4.98
N PHE A 51 -3.76 4.11 6.28
CA PHE A 51 -3.24 2.95 6.98
C PHE A 51 -4.41 2.21 7.62
N ARG A 52 -4.35 0.88 7.61
CA ARG A 52 -5.22 0.02 8.41
C ARG A 52 -4.36 -0.84 9.33
N TYR A 53 -4.72 -0.88 10.60
CA TYR A 53 -3.87 -1.40 11.66
C TYR A 53 -4.33 -2.80 12.07
N PHE A 54 -3.38 -3.72 12.25
CA PHE A 54 -3.66 -5.12 12.60
C PHE A 54 -2.81 -5.57 13.78
N GLU A 55 -3.43 -6.28 14.72
CA GLU A 55 -2.69 -6.90 15.82
C GLU A 55 -1.71 -7.95 15.30
N ARG A 56 -0.58 -8.11 16.00
CA ARG A 56 0.53 -8.99 15.60
C ARG A 56 0.08 -10.43 15.28
N GLN A 57 -0.90 -10.95 16.01
CA GLN A 57 -1.44 -12.31 15.81
C GLN A 57 -2.08 -12.52 14.43
N HIS A 58 -2.51 -11.44 13.76
CA HIS A 58 -3.12 -11.48 12.43
C HIS A 58 -2.14 -11.27 11.28
N GLN A 59 -0.87 -10.95 11.55
CA GLN A 59 0.11 -10.60 10.51
C GLN A 59 0.31 -11.71 9.47
N ALA A 60 0.45 -12.96 9.91
CA ALA A 60 0.68 -14.08 8.99
C ALA A 60 -0.52 -14.27 8.04
N GLU A 61 -1.74 -14.17 8.56
CA GLU A 61 -2.97 -14.28 7.78
C GLU A 61 -3.15 -13.10 6.84
N LEU A 62 -2.85 -11.88 7.30
CA LEU A 62 -2.84 -10.67 6.47
C LEU A 62 -1.89 -10.81 5.28
N ILE A 63 -0.65 -11.27 5.51
CA ILE A 63 0.34 -11.48 4.44
C ILE A 63 -0.14 -12.54 3.45
N ARG A 64 -0.71 -13.65 3.94
CA ARG A 64 -1.25 -14.72 3.08
C ARG A 64 -2.35 -14.19 2.17
N LEU A 65 -3.39 -13.58 2.75
CA LEU A 65 -4.51 -12.99 2.00
C LEU A 65 -4.04 -11.88 1.04
N PHE A 66 -3.09 -11.06 1.48
CA PHE A 66 -2.49 -10.04 0.63
C PHE A 66 -1.84 -10.65 -0.60
N ASN A 67 -1.02 -11.69 -0.44
CA ASN A 67 -0.34 -12.36 -1.55
C ASN A 67 -1.33 -13.00 -2.54
N GLU A 68 -2.43 -13.55 -2.04
CA GLU A 68 -3.53 -14.12 -2.82
C GLU A 68 -4.39 -13.06 -3.54
N ASN A 69 -4.19 -11.77 -3.26
CA ASN A 69 -5.07 -10.67 -3.68
C ASN A 69 -6.51 -10.78 -3.13
N ASP A 70 -6.69 -11.45 -1.99
CA ASP A 70 -7.99 -11.58 -1.34
C ASP A 70 -8.27 -10.38 -0.41
N PHE A 71 -8.59 -9.22 -1.01
CA PHE A 71 -8.90 -8.00 -0.26
C PHE A 71 -10.20 -8.10 0.54
N GLU A 72 -11.16 -8.91 0.11
CA GLU A 72 -12.40 -9.15 0.87
C GLU A 72 -12.13 -10.04 2.10
N GLY A 73 -11.18 -10.97 2.02
CA GLY A 73 -10.66 -11.69 3.17
C GLY A 73 -9.97 -10.75 4.16
N ILE A 74 -9.13 -9.81 3.69
CA ILE A 74 -8.46 -8.82 4.55
C ILE A 74 -9.48 -7.97 5.33
N LEU A 75 -10.58 -7.57 4.68
CA LEU A 75 -11.65 -6.80 5.34
C LEU A 75 -12.29 -7.51 6.54
N ARG A 76 -12.19 -8.84 6.61
CA ARG A 76 -12.74 -9.66 7.70
C ARG A 76 -11.78 -9.82 8.87
N ILE A 77 -10.51 -9.46 8.70
CA ILE A 77 -9.53 -9.51 9.78
C ILE A 77 -9.87 -8.40 10.80
N PRO A 78 -9.92 -8.72 12.11
CA PRO A 78 -10.05 -7.71 13.16
C PRO A 78 -8.96 -6.65 13.06
N THR A 79 -9.36 -5.39 13.16
CA THR A 79 -8.45 -4.24 13.17
C THR A 79 -8.12 -3.84 14.60
N GLY A 80 -6.90 -3.35 14.79
CA GLY A 80 -6.50 -2.68 16.04
C GLY A 80 -6.44 -1.16 15.88
N GLU A 81 -5.87 -0.50 16.88
CA GLU A 81 -5.75 0.96 16.94
C GLU A 81 -4.38 1.45 16.43
N GLU A 82 -4.37 2.68 15.91
CA GLU A 82 -3.15 3.40 15.57
C GLU A 82 -2.26 3.55 16.81
N GLY A 83 -0.94 3.34 16.64
CA GLY A 83 0.02 3.41 17.74
C GLY A 83 0.09 2.16 18.61
N SER A 84 -0.93 1.30 18.61
CA SER A 84 -0.93 0.00 19.30
C SER A 84 -0.49 -1.16 18.40
N CYS A 85 -0.61 -1.01 17.07
CA CYS A 85 -0.26 -2.05 16.10
C CYS A 85 1.02 -1.74 15.34
N ALA A 86 1.95 -2.70 15.33
CA ALA A 86 3.14 -2.63 14.47
C ALA A 86 2.80 -2.96 13.01
N THR A 87 1.92 -3.94 12.78
CA THR A 87 1.54 -4.38 11.43
C THR A 87 0.46 -3.46 10.84
N GLN A 88 0.70 -2.97 9.62
CA GLN A 88 -0.18 -2.02 8.96
C GLN A 88 -0.33 -2.37 7.48
N LEU A 89 -1.51 -2.18 6.91
CA LEU A 89 -1.71 -2.13 5.46
C LEU A 89 -1.67 -0.67 5.03
N GLU A 90 -0.65 -0.30 4.26
CA GLU A 90 -0.56 1.01 3.62
C GLU A 90 -1.23 0.97 2.25
N GLY A 91 -2.14 1.90 1.99
CA GLY A 91 -2.81 2.06 0.70
C GLY A 91 -2.75 3.47 0.14
N ARG A 92 -2.67 3.59 -1.19
CA ARG A 92 -2.72 4.87 -1.91
C ARG A 92 -3.69 4.80 -3.08
N TYR A 93 -4.49 5.85 -3.25
CA TYR A 93 -5.49 5.93 -4.32
C TYR A 93 -5.65 7.38 -4.81
N VAL A 94 -6.32 7.56 -5.95
CA VAL A 94 -6.68 8.88 -6.50
C VAL A 94 -8.20 9.06 -6.58
N LYS A 95 -8.67 10.31 -6.54
CA LYS A 95 -10.10 10.66 -6.44
C LYS A 95 -10.92 10.17 -7.64
N SER A 96 -10.31 10.00 -8.80
CA SER A 96 -10.93 9.38 -9.98
C SER A 96 -11.36 7.92 -9.77
N GLY A 97 -11.07 7.32 -8.61
CA GLY A 97 -11.53 5.99 -8.26
C GLY A 97 -10.55 4.89 -8.65
N LYS A 98 -9.25 5.16 -8.58
CA LYS A 98 -8.21 4.17 -8.88
C LYS A 98 -7.36 3.91 -7.66
N LEU A 99 -7.29 2.64 -7.27
CA LEU A 99 -6.25 2.18 -6.36
C LEU A 99 -4.92 2.30 -7.10
N VAL A 100 -3.94 2.95 -6.48
CA VAL A 100 -2.61 3.11 -7.03
C VAL A 100 -1.69 2.04 -6.48
N SER A 101 -1.75 1.80 -5.17
CA SER A 101 -0.85 0.83 -4.57
C SER A 101 -1.27 0.33 -3.20
N PHE A 102 -0.76 -0.85 -2.84
CA PHE A 102 -0.81 -1.41 -1.49
C PHE A 102 0.53 -2.00 -1.05
N GLN A 103 0.77 -1.99 0.26
CA GLN A 103 1.83 -2.77 0.88
C GLN A 103 1.48 -3.11 2.34
N VAL A 104 1.79 -4.33 2.79
CA VAL A 104 1.82 -4.64 4.22
C VAL A 104 3.18 -4.22 4.76
N ILE A 105 3.17 -3.38 5.80
CA ILE A 105 4.36 -2.84 6.44
C ILE A 105 4.36 -3.14 7.95
N GLU A 106 5.55 -3.09 8.54
CA GLU A 106 5.76 -3.14 9.98
C GLU A 106 6.41 -1.84 10.46
N ALA A 107 5.79 -1.18 11.43
CA ALA A 107 6.40 -0.08 12.16
C ALA A 107 7.47 -0.64 13.12
N ARG A 108 8.73 -0.26 12.90
CA ARG A 108 9.87 -0.61 13.76
C ARG A 108 10.43 0.66 14.42
N PRO A 109 9.74 1.21 15.44
CA PRO A 109 10.14 2.47 16.07
C PRO A 109 11.55 2.43 16.68
N HIS A 110 12.01 1.25 17.13
CA HIS A 110 13.34 1.03 17.67
C HIS A 110 14.47 1.05 16.61
N GLU A 111 14.14 1.03 15.32
CA GLU A 111 15.10 1.14 14.21
C GLU A 111 15.13 2.57 13.63
N GLY A 112 15.02 3.58 14.50
CA GLY A 112 15.01 5.00 14.10
C GLY A 112 13.69 5.46 13.49
N GLY A 113 12.56 4.89 13.94
CA GLY A 113 11.23 5.27 13.45
C GLY A 113 10.92 4.77 12.05
N ARG A 114 11.59 3.69 11.60
CA ARG A 114 11.43 3.15 10.25
C ARG A 114 10.16 2.32 10.11
N TYR A 115 9.67 2.28 8.88
CA TYR A 115 8.70 1.30 8.41
C TYR A 115 9.42 0.33 7.47
N VAL A 116 9.11 -0.96 7.57
CA VAL A 116 9.69 -2.00 6.72
C VAL A 116 8.58 -2.70 5.96
N GLY A 117 8.76 -2.92 4.66
CA GLY A 117 7.83 -3.72 3.86
C GLY A 117 7.90 -5.19 4.25
N LEU A 118 6.76 -5.77 4.63
CA LEU A 118 6.59 -7.21 4.88
C LEU A 118 6.12 -7.98 3.65
N THR A 119 5.65 -7.26 2.63
CA THR A 119 5.25 -7.81 1.34
C THR A 119 5.83 -6.96 0.20
N PRO A 120 5.93 -7.49 -1.02
CA PRO A 120 6.11 -6.65 -2.18
C PRO A 120 5.01 -5.60 -2.24
N ALA A 121 5.37 -4.35 -2.50
CA ALA A 121 4.41 -3.29 -2.71
C ALA A 121 3.76 -3.51 -4.08
N LYS A 122 2.44 -3.70 -4.12
CA LYS A 122 1.67 -3.90 -5.34
C LYS A 122 1.27 -2.54 -5.89
N VAL A 123 1.62 -2.26 -7.13
CA VAL A 123 1.23 -1.05 -7.86
C VAL A 123 0.29 -1.44 -8.98
N PHE A 124 -0.91 -0.88 -8.96
CA PHE A 124 -1.98 -1.17 -9.90
C PHE A 124 -1.98 -0.09 -10.97
N LEU A 125 -1.79 -0.51 -12.22
CA LEU A 125 -1.84 0.38 -13.38
C LEU A 125 -3.18 0.23 -14.10
N ASP A 126 -3.58 1.30 -14.81
CA ASP A 126 -4.71 1.30 -15.73
C ASP A 126 -6.05 0.85 -15.10
N GLU A 127 -6.77 -0.05 -15.76
CA GLU A 127 -8.07 -0.60 -15.35
C GLU A 127 -7.97 -1.49 -14.11
N GLU A 128 -6.79 -2.01 -13.79
CA GLU A 128 -6.64 -2.91 -12.63
C GLU A 128 -6.88 -2.17 -11.32
N GLY A 129 -6.43 -0.90 -11.23
CA GLY A 129 -6.71 -0.06 -10.07
C GLY A 129 -8.19 0.26 -9.88
N GLU A 130 -8.97 0.30 -10.97
CA GLU A 130 -10.42 0.54 -10.94
C GLU A 130 -11.19 -0.66 -10.38
N LYS A 131 -10.72 -1.89 -10.64
CA LYS A 131 -11.36 -3.11 -10.13
C LYS A 131 -11.27 -3.23 -8.61
N HIS A 132 -10.18 -2.74 -8.02
CA HIS A 132 -9.88 -2.93 -6.59
C HIS A 132 -10.22 -1.71 -5.73
N ILE A 133 -10.66 -0.59 -6.31
CA ILE A 133 -10.93 0.64 -5.55
C ILE A 133 -12.02 0.45 -4.48
N SER A 134 -13.08 -0.31 -4.79
CA SER A 134 -14.17 -0.52 -3.83
C SER A 134 -13.69 -1.22 -2.57
N ALA A 135 -12.81 -2.21 -2.68
CA ALA A 135 -12.21 -2.86 -1.53
C ALA A 135 -11.28 -1.90 -0.77
N ALA A 136 -10.47 -1.12 -1.49
CA ALA A 136 -9.58 -0.12 -0.91
C ALA A 136 -10.32 0.95 -0.09
N LEU A 137 -11.46 1.43 -0.58
CA LEU A 137 -12.27 2.43 0.12
C LEU A 137 -12.90 1.85 1.39
N LYS A 138 -13.29 0.57 1.40
CA LYS A 138 -13.73 -0.11 2.62
C LYS A 138 -12.59 -0.31 3.62
N LEU A 139 -11.36 -0.51 3.12
CA LEU A 139 -10.16 -0.67 3.95
C LEU A 139 -9.69 0.65 4.60
N GLN A 140 -10.13 1.80 4.10
CA GLN A 140 -9.83 3.10 4.69
C GLN A 140 -10.62 3.38 5.99
N ILE A 141 -11.78 2.71 6.18
CA ILE A 141 -12.73 2.96 7.27
C ILE A 141 -12.25 2.31 8.56
#